data_AF-A0A5C6X406-F1
#
_entry.id   AF-A0A5C6X406-F1
#
_cell.length_a   1.000
_cell.length_b   1.000
_cell.length_c   1.000
_cell.angle_alpha   90.00
_cell.angle_beta   90.00
_cell.angle_gamma   90.00
#
_symmetry.space_group_name_H-M   'P 1'
#
loop_
_entity.id
_entity.type
_entity.pdbx_description
1 polymer ?
#
loop_
_entity_poly.entity_id
_entity_poly.type
_entity_poly.pdbx_seq_one_letter_code
_entity_poly.pdbx_strand_id
1 'polypeptide(L)'
;MSEKATFDGVTPEEMSYVTEHFKGHGLVEGDTTSGVATVHGVPMDYSYDKASQLLTVAIREPSERMSVAKIQDLVGRLRQAHNKTNFDELGPGYNHVDVTMENNSGKTLIFAGDDVEDGVIDIKVQELPTGKSEYIFQAKSSTASVIGCRGDVTYQIDPQTTVTMSYHLNGKAIHSFTVGIKGQNAAKYRVSARDTDAGYDCGGAYTYMRPTVVVNKA
;
A
#
# COMPACT_ATOMS: atom_id res chain seq x y z
N MET A 1 -8.86 26.01 17.05
CA MET A 1 -7.49 26.52 16.82
C MET A 1 -6.90 25.71 15.68
N SER A 2 -6.29 26.34 14.67
CA SER A 2 -5.57 25.60 13.63
C SER A 2 -4.38 24.89 14.27
N GLU A 3 -4.37 23.56 14.25
CA GLU A 3 -3.24 22.81 14.79
C GLU A 3 -2.06 22.89 13.81
N LYS A 4 -0.85 23.14 14.32
CA LYS A 4 0.35 23.35 13.49
C LYS A 4 1.55 22.56 14.00
N ALA A 5 2.34 22.06 13.06
CA ALA A 5 3.65 21.46 13.26
C ALA A 5 4.73 22.43 12.79
N THR A 6 5.80 22.56 13.58
CA THR A 6 6.95 23.40 13.27
C THR A 6 8.21 22.55 13.28
N PHE A 7 9.11 22.80 12.32
CA PHE A 7 10.34 22.04 12.12
C PHE A 7 11.50 23.01 11.96
N ASP A 8 12.44 22.94 12.91
CA ASP A 8 13.66 23.74 12.88
C ASP A 8 14.77 23.04 12.10
N GLY A 9 15.66 23.84 11.49
CA GLY A 9 16.87 23.37 10.81
C GLY A 9 16.60 22.57 9.53
N VAL A 10 15.51 22.86 8.82
CA VAL A 10 15.23 22.26 7.50
C VAL A 10 16.11 22.96 6.47
N THR A 11 17.07 22.26 5.86
CA THR A 11 17.95 22.88 4.86
C THR A 11 17.18 23.25 3.59
N PRO A 12 17.67 24.18 2.76
CA PRO A 12 17.04 24.50 1.48
C PRO A 12 16.89 23.28 0.56
N GLU A 13 17.84 22.35 0.59
CA GLU A 13 17.83 21.12 -0.18
C GLU A 13 16.80 20.12 0.36
N GLU A 14 16.71 19.97 1.69
CA GLU A 14 15.64 19.19 2.35
C GLU A 14 14.26 19.77 2.03
N MET A 15 14.13 21.10 2.02
CA MET A 15 12.89 21.76 1.67
C MET A 15 12.51 21.55 0.20
N SER A 16 13.47 21.60 -0.72
CA SER A 16 13.22 21.29 -2.14
C SER A 16 12.67 19.87 -2.27
N TYR A 17 13.18 18.92 -1.50
CA TYR A 17 12.71 17.54 -1.49
C TYR A 17 11.29 17.40 -0.92
N VAL A 18 11.00 18.08 0.19
CA VAL A 18 9.64 18.17 0.77
C VAL A 18 8.65 18.77 -0.22
N THR A 19 9.05 19.83 -0.92
CA THR A 19 8.21 20.53 -1.91
C THR A 19 7.94 19.66 -3.14
N GLU A 20 8.95 19.00 -3.68
CA GLU A 20 8.79 18.06 -4.82
C GLU A 20 7.90 16.87 -4.45
N HIS A 21 8.02 16.34 -3.23
CA HIS A 21 7.13 15.28 -2.76
C HIS A 21 5.67 15.74 -2.72
N PHE A 22 5.39 16.94 -2.23
CA PHE A 22 4.04 17.50 -2.23
C PHE A 22 3.53 17.80 -3.64
N LYS A 23 4.37 18.33 -4.54
CA LYS A 23 4.01 18.54 -5.96
C LYS A 23 3.67 17.23 -6.68
N GLY A 24 4.49 16.19 -6.51
CA GLY A 24 4.32 14.89 -7.17
C GLY A 24 3.02 14.16 -6.80
N HIS A 25 2.41 14.55 -5.68
CA HIS A 25 1.11 14.05 -5.23
C HIS A 25 -0.05 15.00 -5.57
N GLY A 26 0.18 16.04 -6.37
CA GLY A 26 -0.82 17.06 -6.75
C GLY A 26 -1.21 17.98 -5.61
N LEU A 27 -0.35 18.10 -4.58
CA LEU A 27 -0.69 18.79 -3.34
C LEU A 27 -0.31 20.26 -3.41
N VAL A 28 0.79 20.61 -4.06
CA VAL A 28 1.26 21.99 -4.18
C VAL A 28 1.48 22.32 -5.66
N GLU A 29 1.04 23.50 -6.09
CA GLU A 29 1.30 24.00 -7.45
C GLU A 29 2.50 24.96 -7.43
N GLY A 30 3.58 24.60 -8.15
CA GLY A 30 4.71 25.49 -8.45
C GLY A 30 5.86 25.55 -7.43
N ASP A 31 6.93 26.28 -7.77
CA ASP A 31 8.08 26.55 -6.90
C ASP A 31 7.75 27.63 -5.87
N THR A 32 7.01 27.28 -4.83
CA THR A 32 6.63 28.23 -3.79
C THR A 32 7.20 27.83 -2.42
N THR A 33 7.69 28.82 -1.66
CA THR A 33 8.09 28.65 -0.27
C THR A 33 6.91 28.67 0.69
N SER A 34 5.69 28.84 0.17
CA SER A 34 4.45 28.81 0.93
C SER A 34 3.29 28.47 0.02
N GLY A 35 2.28 27.79 0.54
CA GLY A 35 1.10 27.43 -0.24
C GLY A 35 0.15 26.52 0.53
N VAL A 36 -0.80 25.96 -0.22
CA VAL A 36 -1.79 25.01 0.30
C VAL A 36 -1.46 23.64 -0.25
N ALA A 37 -1.37 22.64 0.63
CA ALA A 37 -1.16 21.24 0.32
C ALA A 37 -2.39 20.40 0.71
N THR A 38 -2.83 19.45 -0.13
CA THR A 38 -4.00 18.59 0.18
C THR A 38 -3.60 17.17 0.60
N VAL A 39 -3.07 16.97 1.80
CA VAL A 39 -2.67 15.61 2.24
C VAL A 39 -3.89 14.79 2.67
N HIS A 40 -4.11 13.63 2.05
CA HIS A 40 -5.25 12.73 2.33
C HIS A 40 -6.63 13.42 2.25
N GLY A 41 -6.78 14.38 1.33
CA GLY A 41 -8.01 15.16 1.16
C GLY A 41 -8.20 16.27 2.20
N VAL A 42 -7.19 16.54 3.04
CA VAL A 42 -7.23 17.60 4.06
C VAL A 42 -6.37 18.77 3.60
N PRO A 43 -6.92 19.98 3.48
CA PRO A 43 -6.13 21.14 3.11
C PRO A 43 -5.27 21.61 4.28
N MET A 44 -3.98 21.81 4.01
CA MET A 44 -2.98 22.25 4.96
C MET A 44 -2.24 23.46 4.41
N ASP A 45 -1.98 24.45 5.24
CA ASP A 45 -1.05 25.53 4.90
C ASP A 45 0.38 25.06 5.17
N TYR A 46 1.30 25.39 4.28
CA TYR A 46 2.73 25.27 4.57
C TYR A 46 3.45 26.58 4.29
N SER A 47 4.52 26.83 5.04
CA SER A 47 5.41 27.98 4.86
C SER A 47 6.83 27.63 5.29
N TYR A 48 7.80 28.00 4.49
CA TYR A 48 9.22 27.81 4.76
C TYR A 48 9.97 29.14 4.70
N ASP A 49 10.69 29.45 5.77
CA ASP A 49 11.64 30.56 5.81
C ASP A 49 13.06 30.03 5.61
N LYS A 50 13.66 30.40 4.47
CA LYS A 50 15.02 30.02 4.08
C LYS A 50 16.09 30.58 5.03
N ALA A 51 15.86 31.74 5.63
CA ALA A 51 16.86 32.41 6.47
C ALA A 51 16.95 31.75 7.85
N SER A 52 15.79 31.42 8.44
CA SER A 52 15.71 30.73 9.73
C SER A 52 15.66 29.20 9.61
N GLN A 53 15.60 28.66 8.39
CA GLN A 53 15.44 27.23 8.10
C GLN A 53 14.21 26.62 8.80
N LEU A 54 13.15 27.41 8.92
CA LEU A 54 11.94 27.06 9.65
C LEU A 54 10.85 26.64 8.67
N LEU A 55 10.39 25.39 8.78
CA LEU A 55 9.20 24.91 8.09
C LEU A 55 8.03 24.86 9.08
N THR A 56 6.90 25.44 8.67
CA THR A 56 5.63 25.32 9.39
C THR A 56 4.60 24.66 8.48
N VAL A 57 3.85 23.71 9.02
CA VAL A 57 2.72 23.05 8.35
C VAL A 57 1.52 23.08 9.30
N ALA A 58 0.39 23.63 8.85
CA ALA A 58 -0.80 23.82 9.65
C ALA A 58 -2.02 23.17 8.99
N ILE A 59 -2.83 22.48 9.78
CA ILE A 59 -4.13 21.97 9.31
C ILE A 59 -5.11 23.13 9.30
N ARG A 60 -5.71 23.42 8.15
CA ARG A 60 -6.69 24.52 8.03
C ARG A 60 -7.94 24.27 8.84
N GLU A 61 -8.43 23.03 8.81
CA GLU A 61 -9.68 22.62 9.44
C GLU A 61 -9.47 21.32 10.23
N PRO A 62 -10.06 21.19 11.44
CA PRO A 62 -9.94 19.96 12.22
C PRO A 62 -10.27 18.72 11.39
N SER A 63 -9.41 17.70 11.46
CA SER A 63 -9.54 16.49 10.66
C SER A 63 -9.38 15.25 11.51
N GLU A 64 -10.26 14.26 11.31
CA GLU A 64 -10.07 12.92 11.87
C GLU A 64 -8.97 12.13 11.13
N ARG A 65 -8.62 12.57 9.91
CA ARG A 65 -7.64 11.91 9.05
C ARG A 65 -6.21 12.38 9.33
N MET A 66 -6.04 13.68 9.60
CA MET A 66 -4.75 14.32 9.85
C MET A 66 -4.67 14.98 11.22
N SER A 67 -3.55 14.79 11.90
CA SER A 67 -3.22 15.42 13.19
C SER A 67 -1.81 15.99 13.16
N VAL A 68 -1.47 16.90 14.09
CA VAL A 68 -0.11 17.47 14.21
C VAL A 68 0.95 16.39 14.33
N ALA A 69 0.69 15.34 15.12
CA ALA A 69 1.64 14.22 15.27
C ALA A 69 1.94 13.52 13.94
N LYS A 70 0.92 13.32 13.08
CA LYS A 70 1.11 12.73 11.75
C LYS A 70 1.90 13.64 10.81
N ILE A 71 1.71 14.95 10.92
CA ILE A 71 2.48 15.94 10.15
C ILE A 71 3.93 15.97 10.60
N GLN A 72 4.16 15.97 11.92
CA GLN A 72 5.49 15.90 12.53
C GLN A 72 6.28 14.69 12.04
N ASP A 73 5.63 13.54 12.03
CA ASP A 73 6.18 12.29 11.57
C ASP A 73 6.46 12.29 10.05
N LEU A 74 5.51 12.76 9.24
CA LEU A 74 5.68 12.86 7.77
C LEU A 74 6.86 13.75 7.38
N VAL A 75 6.88 15.00 7.86
CA VAL A 75 7.93 15.96 7.49
C VAL A 75 9.28 15.59 8.09
N GLY A 76 9.31 15.05 9.32
CA GLY A 76 10.53 14.53 9.94
C GLY A 76 11.20 13.45 9.08
N ARG A 77 10.41 12.55 8.50
CA ARG A 77 10.91 11.51 7.58
C ARG A 77 11.36 12.04 6.23
N LEU A 78 10.63 12.99 5.63
CA LEU A 78 11.03 13.60 4.36
C LEU A 78 12.41 14.27 4.45
N ARG A 79 12.72 14.89 5.59
CA ARG A 79 14.05 15.45 5.89
C ARG A 79 15.12 14.37 6.02
N GLN A 80 14.81 13.25 6.68
CA GLN A 80 15.76 12.14 6.81
C GLN A 80 16.03 11.44 5.48
N ALA A 81 15.02 11.33 4.61
CA ALA A 81 15.12 10.72 3.28
C ALA A 81 16.07 11.51 2.35
N HIS A 82 16.15 12.84 2.50
CA HIS A 82 17.13 13.66 1.79
C HIS A 82 18.59 13.22 2.05
N ASN A 83 18.87 12.71 3.25
CA ASN A 83 20.22 12.37 3.69
C ASN A 83 20.65 10.92 3.35
N LYS A 84 19.81 10.14 2.66
CA LYS A 84 20.13 8.75 2.25
C LYS A 84 20.27 8.65 0.73
N THR A 85 21.48 8.39 0.26
CA THR A 85 21.86 8.38 -1.17
C THR A 85 21.50 7.12 -1.96
N ASN A 86 20.81 6.13 -1.39
CA ASN A 86 20.53 4.88 -2.08
C ASN A 86 19.10 4.40 -1.81
N PHE A 87 18.28 4.40 -2.86
CA PHE A 87 17.22 3.45 -3.26
C PHE A 87 16.27 2.75 -2.24
N ASP A 88 16.27 3.08 -0.95
CA ASP A 88 15.39 2.41 0.02
C ASP A 88 14.32 3.35 0.58
N GLU A 89 13.11 2.79 0.71
CA GLU A 89 11.87 3.37 1.26
C GLU A 89 11.02 4.17 0.26
N LEU A 90 10.20 3.43 -0.50
CA LEU A 90 9.00 3.99 -1.12
C LEU A 90 8.19 4.74 -0.06
N GLY A 91 7.75 5.95 -0.39
CA GLY A 91 7.01 6.82 0.54
C GLY A 91 5.72 6.17 1.08
N PRO A 92 5.19 6.66 2.22
CA PRO A 92 4.03 6.06 2.86
C PRO A 92 2.83 6.01 1.92
N GLY A 93 2.27 4.82 1.76
CA GLY A 93 1.16 4.54 0.85
C GLY A 93 0.00 3.89 1.58
N TYR A 94 -1.21 4.13 1.10
CA TYR A 94 -2.30 3.18 1.33
C TYR A 94 -2.09 2.07 0.30
N ASN A 95 -1.87 0.83 0.74
CA ASN A 95 -1.55 -0.30 -0.14
C ASN A 95 -2.70 -1.30 -0.12
N HIS A 96 -3.11 -1.76 -1.31
CA HIS A 96 -4.20 -2.70 -1.50
C HIS A 96 -3.77 -3.90 -2.34
N VAL A 97 -4.03 -5.09 -1.83
CA VAL A 97 -3.98 -6.32 -2.62
C VAL A 97 -5.39 -6.87 -2.71
N ASP A 98 -5.97 -6.84 -3.92
CA ASP A 98 -7.32 -7.30 -4.20
C ASP A 98 -7.26 -8.54 -5.10
N VAL A 99 -7.53 -9.73 -4.56
CA VAL A 99 -7.28 -10.98 -5.30
C VAL A 99 -8.56 -11.60 -5.81
N THR A 100 -8.57 -11.93 -7.11
CA THR A 100 -9.61 -12.75 -7.73
C THR A 100 -9.09 -14.17 -7.94
N MET A 101 -9.94 -15.18 -7.77
CA MET A 101 -9.57 -16.57 -8.06
C MET A 101 -10.57 -17.23 -8.99
N GLU A 102 -10.03 -17.88 -10.03
CA GLU A 102 -10.73 -18.73 -10.99
C GLU A 102 -10.49 -20.20 -10.65
N ASN A 103 -11.56 -20.93 -10.33
CA ASN A 103 -11.46 -22.32 -9.96
C ASN A 103 -11.97 -23.25 -11.07
N ASN A 104 -11.05 -23.88 -11.81
CA ASN A 104 -11.31 -24.93 -12.80
C ASN A 104 -10.71 -26.28 -12.36
N SER A 105 -10.51 -26.48 -11.05
CA SER A 105 -9.87 -27.69 -10.50
C SER A 105 -10.75 -28.95 -10.56
N GLY A 106 -12.06 -28.79 -10.75
CA GLY A 106 -13.04 -29.87 -10.60
C GLY A 106 -13.38 -30.19 -9.14
N LYS A 107 -12.91 -29.37 -8.19
CA LYS A 107 -13.21 -29.43 -6.75
C LYS A 107 -13.67 -28.07 -6.25
N THR A 108 -14.38 -28.03 -5.12
CA THR A 108 -14.61 -26.78 -4.39
C THR A 108 -13.34 -26.45 -3.61
N LEU A 109 -12.84 -25.23 -3.76
CA LEU A 109 -11.72 -24.73 -2.95
C LEU A 109 -12.26 -24.20 -1.63
N ILE A 110 -11.65 -24.59 -0.52
CA ILE A 110 -12.09 -24.23 0.82
C ILE A 110 -10.99 -23.41 1.48
N PHE A 111 -11.32 -22.23 2.00
CA PHE A 111 -10.39 -21.41 2.75
C PHE A 111 -9.84 -22.20 3.95
N ALA A 112 -8.51 -22.24 4.08
CA ALA A 112 -7.82 -23.07 5.07
C ALA A 112 -7.03 -22.23 6.09
N GLY A 113 -6.88 -20.92 5.85
CA GLY A 113 -6.22 -20.01 6.76
C GLY A 113 -5.46 -18.90 6.05
N ASP A 114 -5.05 -17.92 6.85
CA ASP A 114 -4.17 -16.83 6.47
C ASP A 114 -3.06 -16.69 7.53
N ASP A 115 -1.93 -16.13 7.11
CA ASP A 115 -0.84 -15.70 7.99
C ASP A 115 -0.45 -14.28 7.57
N VAL A 116 -0.84 -13.29 8.37
CA VAL A 116 -0.64 -11.88 8.06
C VAL A 116 0.58 -11.37 8.82
N GLU A 117 1.61 -11.00 8.07
CA GLU A 117 2.80 -10.35 8.63
C GLU A 117 2.58 -8.84 8.79
N ASP A 118 2.01 -8.18 7.77
CA ASP A 118 1.83 -6.73 7.73
C ASP A 118 0.45 -6.34 7.18
N GLY A 119 -0.19 -5.36 7.82
CA GLY A 119 -1.50 -4.84 7.42
C GLY A 119 -2.66 -5.63 8.04
N VAL A 120 -3.80 -5.62 7.36
CA VAL A 120 -5.00 -6.38 7.74
C VAL A 120 -5.59 -7.07 6.51
N ILE A 121 -6.20 -8.23 6.73
CA ILE A 121 -6.85 -9.01 5.68
C ILE A 121 -8.35 -9.15 5.92
N ASP A 122 -9.12 -9.24 4.84
CA ASP A 122 -10.55 -9.50 4.82
C ASP A 122 -10.85 -10.59 3.79
N ILE A 123 -11.15 -11.80 4.28
CA ILE A 123 -11.49 -12.97 3.46
C ILE A 123 -12.96 -12.88 3.06
N LYS A 124 -13.21 -12.79 1.76
CA LYS A 124 -14.55 -12.59 1.18
C LYS A 124 -15.25 -13.90 0.86
N VAL A 125 -14.50 -14.93 0.45
CA VAL A 125 -15.06 -16.20 -0.04
C VAL A 125 -14.45 -17.36 0.72
N GLN A 126 -15.24 -18.01 1.57
CA GLN A 126 -14.80 -19.19 2.33
C GLN A 126 -14.81 -20.47 1.49
N GLU A 127 -15.73 -20.57 0.53
CA GLU A 127 -15.85 -21.72 -0.37
C GLU A 127 -16.02 -21.23 -1.80
N LEU A 128 -15.16 -21.67 -2.71
CA LEU A 128 -15.20 -21.32 -4.13
C LEU A 128 -15.50 -22.57 -4.97
N PRO A 129 -16.74 -22.77 -5.42
CA PRO A 129 -17.12 -23.92 -6.26
C PRO A 129 -16.34 -23.95 -7.58
N THR A 130 -16.23 -25.14 -8.17
CA THR A 130 -15.63 -25.28 -9.52
C THR A 130 -16.48 -24.55 -10.56
N GLY A 131 -15.82 -23.96 -11.56
CA GLY A 131 -16.41 -23.15 -12.62
C GLY A 131 -16.73 -21.70 -12.20
N LYS A 132 -16.28 -21.24 -11.03
CA LYS A 132 -16.50 -19.89 -10.53
C LYS A 132 -15.24 -19.03 -10.58
N SER A 133 -15.46 -17.73 -10.74
CA SER A 133 -14.45 -16.68 -10.65
C SER A 133 -14.98 -15.63 -9.68
N GLU A 134 -14.29 -15.42 -8.56
CA GLU A 134 -14.78 -14.55 -7.48
C GLU A 134 -13.64 -13.75 -6.87
N TYR A 135 -13.98 -12.58 -6.31
CA TYR A 135 -13.09 -11.77 -5.49
C TYR A 135 -12.95 -12.42 -4.11
N ILE A 136 -11.80 -13.05 -3.84
CA ILE A 136 -11.66 -13.98 -2.71
C ILE A 136 -11.15 -13.32 -1.43
N PHE A 137 -10.28 -12.30 -1.53
CA PHE A 137 -9.83 -11.55 -0.37
C PHE A 137 -9.30 -10.16 -0.72
N GLN A 138 -9.28 -9.31 0.31
CA GLN A 138 -8.60 -8.03 0.32
C GLN A 138 -7.51 -8.04 1.41
N ALA A 139 -6.31 -7.59 1.09
CA ALA A 139 -5.33 -7.19 2.10
C ALA A 139 -5.03 -5.69 1.96
N LYS A 140 -4.98 -4.97 3.09
CA LYS A 140 -4.75 -3.53 3.10
C LYS A 140 -3.77 -3.12 4.19
N SER A 141 -2.96 -2.13 3.88
CA SER A 141 -2.14 -1.46 4.90
C SER A 141 -2.98 -0.45 5.69
N SER A 142 -2.45 0.07 6.79
CA SER A 142 -2.95 1.33 7.34
C SER A 142 -2.81 2.46 6.32
N THR A 143 -3.62 3.51 6.43
CA THR A 143 -3.42 4.74 5.67
C THR A 143 -2.05 5.33 6.02
N ALA A 144 -1.27 5.69 5.01
CA ALA A 144 0.12 6.16 5.15
C ALA A 144 1.08 5.12 5.79
N SER A 145 0.90 3.84 5.44
CA SER A 145 1.81 2.78 5.89
C SER A 145 3.16 2.87 5.20
N VAL A 146 4.24 2.71 5.98
CA VAL A 146 5.63 2.61 5.50
C VAL A 146 6.10 1.15 5.31
N ILE A 147 5.29 0.19 5.77
CA ILE A 147 5.58 -1.26 5.67
C ILE A 147 4.71 -1.96 4.62
N GLY A 148 3.65 -1.29 4.14
CA GLY A 148 2.73 -1.89 3.17
C GLY A 148 1.80 -2.93 3.78
N CYS A 149 1.48 -3.97 3.01
CA CYS A 149 0.79 -5.18 3.46
C CYS A 149 1.47 -6.44 2.91
N ARG A 150 1.51 -7.50 3.72
CA ARG A 150 2.24 -8.73 3.42
C ARG A 150 1.66 -9.92 4.18
N GLY A 151 1.64 -11.08 3.53
CA GLY A 151 1.25 -12.33 4.17
C GLY A 151 0.95 -13.43 3.17
N ASP A 152 0.34 -14.49 3.69
CA ASP A 152 -0.07 -15.67 2.95
C ASP A 152 -1.57 -15.94 3.11
N VAL A 153 -2.20 -16.46 2.07
CA VAL A 153 -3.57 -16.97 2.08
C VAL A 153 -3.60 -18.37 1.50
N THR A 154 -4.21 -19.31 2.20
CA THR A 154 -4.25 -20.72 1.80
C THR A 154 -5.68 -21.21 1.56
N TYR A 155 -5.90 -21.86 0.42
CA TYR A 155 -7.10 -22.62 0.11
C TYR A 155 -6.77 -24.10 -0.07
N GLN A 156 -7.63 -24.97 0.40
CA GLN A 156 -7.56 -26.41 0.25
C GLN A 156 -8.36 -26.86 -0.97
N ILE A 157 -7.74 -27.66 -1.85
CA ILE A 157 -8.41 -28.29 -3.00
C ILE A 157 -9.05 -29.63 -2.59
N ASP A 158 -8.31 -30.39 -1.78
CA ASP A 158 -8.69 -31.69 -1.24
C ASP A 158 -7.97 -31.92 0.10
N PRO A 159 -8.33 -32.95 0.90
CA PRO A 159 -7.77 -33.18 2.23
C PRO A 159 -6.23 -33.20 2.33
N GLN A 160 -5.52 -33.33 1.21
CA GLN A 160 -4.07 -33.50 1.16
C GLN A 160 -3.37 -32.45 0.28
N THR A 161 -4.09 -31.47 -0.27
CA THR A 161 -3.55 -30.53 -1.27
C THR A 161 -4.06 -29.12 -1.07
N THR A 162 -3.14 -28.16 -1.03
CA THR A 162 -3.41 -26.74 -0.80
C THR A 162 -2.78 -25.86 -1.88
N VAL A 163 -3.45 -24.74 -2.15
CA VAL A 163 -2.96 -23.60 -2.92
C VAL A 163 -2.64 -22.49 -1.94
N THR A 164 -1.43 -21.96 -2.00
CA THR A 164 -0.99 -20.85 -1.14
C THR A 164 -0.64 -19.65 -2.03
N MET A 165 -1.15 -18.49 -1.66
CA MET A 165 -0.92 -17.21 -2.31
C MET A 165 -0.11 -16.34 -1.37
N SER A 166 1.11 -15.99 -1.76
CA SER A 166 1.97 -15.07 -1.01
C SER A 166 1.89 -13.70 -1.65
N TYR A 167 1.60 -12.68 -0.84
CA TYR A 167 1.52 -11.29 -1.30
C TYR A 167 2.44 -10.41 -0.49
N HIS A 168 3.02 -9.42 -1.16
CA HIS A 168 3.72 -8.31 -0.54
C HIS A 168 3.51 -7.08 -1.42
N LEU A 169 3.03 -5.99 -0.83
CA LEU A 169 2.89 -4.71 -1.49
C LEU A 169 3.30 -3.60 -0.53
N ASN A 170 4.45 -3.00 -0.81
CA ASN A 170 4.95 -1.81 -0.14
C ASN A 170 5.27 -0.75 -1.19
N GLY A 171 4.23 -0.18 -1.81
CA GLY A 171 4.37 0.75 -2.93
C GLY A 171 4.71 0.07 -4.26
N LYS A 172 4.74 0.86 -5.35
CA LYS A 172 4.79 0.31 -6.72
C LYS A 172 6.09 -0.43 -7.05
N ALA A 173 7.24 -0.01 -6.51
CA ALA A 173 8.52 -0.65 -6.86
C ALA A 173 8.84 -1.88 -5.99
N ILE A 174 8.20 -2.04 -4.83
CA ILE A 174 8.41 -3.16 -3.91
C ILE A 174 7.08 -3.92 -3.79
N HIS A 175 6.89 -4.84 -4.72
CA HIS A 175 5.74 -5.73 -4.72
C HIS A 175 6.13 -7.12 -5.21
N SER A 176 5.41 -8.12 -4.73
CA SER A 176 5.49 -9.48 -5.25
C SER A 176 4.19 -10.20 -4.98
N PHE A 177 3.78 -11.01 -5.95
CA PHE A 177 2.69 -11.96 -5.77
C PHE A 177 3.11 -13.30 -6.35
N THR A 178 3.06 -14.36 -5.54
CA THR A 178 3.35 -15.72 -5.98
C THR A 178 2.22 -16.64 -5.57
N VAL A 179 2.03 -17.70 -6.37
CA VAL A 179 1.09 -18.76 -6.04
C VAL A 179 1.79 -20.10 -6.18
N GLY A 180 1.61 -20.94 -5.16
CA GLY A 180 2.16 -22.28 -5.10
C GLY A 180 1.08 -23.30 -4.82
N ILE A 181 1.35 -24.55 -5.19
CA ILE A 181 0.54 -25.71 -4.82
C ILE A 181 1.42 -26.73 -4.12
N LYS A 182 0.92 -27.30 -3.02
CA LYS A 182 1.62 -28.31 -2.23
C LYS A 182 0.65 -29.42 -1.83
N GLY A 183 1.15 -30.64 -1.72
CA GLY A 183 0.35 -31.78 -1.28
C GLY A 183 0.60 -33.06 -2.05
N GLN A 184 0.01 -34.17 -1.59
CA GLN A 184 0.18 -35.48 -2.23
C GLN A 184 -0.42 -35.51 -3.65
N ASN A 185 -1.46 -34.72 -3.91
CA ASN A 185 -2.10 -34.64 -5.23
C ASN A 185 -1.72 -33.39 -6.02
N ALA A 186 -0.70 -32.63 -5.62
CA ALA A 186 -0.33 -31.36 -6.26
C ALA A 186 -0.10 -31.51 -7.79
N ALA A 187 0.52 -32.61 -8.22
CA ALA A 187 0.78 -32.90 -9.63
C ALA A 187 -0.49 -33.06 -10.50
N LYS A 188 -1.68 -33.19 -9.89
CA LYS A 188 -2.97 -33.29 -10.59
C LYS A 188 -3.58 -31.93 -10.92
N TYR A 189 -2.95 -30.85 -10.47
CA TYR A 189 -3.46 -29.49 -10.67
C TYR A 189 -2.34 -28.57 -11.17
N ARG A 190 -2.73 -27.46 -11.78
CA ARG A 190 -1.84 -26.38 -12.21
C ARG A 190 -2.36 -25.08 -11.61
N VAL A 191 -1.47 -24.30 -11.02
CA VAL A 191 -1.78 -22.97 -10.49
C VAL A 191 -0.94 -21.93 -11.21
N SER A 192 -1.53 -20.78 -11.47
CA SER A 192 -0.85 -19.64 -12.08
C SER A 192 -1.46 -18.34 -11.57
N ALA A 193 -0.69 -17.26 -11.60
CA ALA A 193 -1.17 -15.91 -11.34
C ALA A 193 -0.93 -15.04 -12.56
N ARG A 194 -1.82 -14.09 -12.79
CA ARG A 194 -1.68 -13.01 -13.78
C ARG A 194 -2.06 -11.68 -13.13
N ASP A 195 -1.78 -10.57 -13.80
CA ASP A 195 -2.08 -9.22 -13.32
C ASP A 195 -1.44 -8.90 -11.95
N THR A 196 -0.22 -9.43 -11.74
CA THR A 196 0.53 -9.34 -10.48
C THR A 196 1.28 -8.03 -10.29
N ASP A 197 1.29 -7.16 -11.30
CA ASP A 197 2.01 -5.89 -11.22
C ASP A 197 1.27 -4.88 -10.33
N ALA A 198 2.04 -4.04 -9.63
CA ALA A 198 1.49 -2.94 -8.86
C ALA A 198 1.16 -1.72 -9.74
N GLY A 199 0.01 -1.11 -9.46
CA GLY A 199 -0.47 0.15 -10.03
C GLY A 199 -0.61 1.25 -8.99
N TYR A 200 -0.88 2.47 -9.47
CA TYR A 200 -1.15 3.63 -8.63
C TYR A 200 -2.50 4.24 -9.03
N ASP A 201 -3.37 4.51 -8.07
CA ASP A 201 -4.64 5.17 -8.31
C ASP A 201 -4.54 6.66 -7.92
N CYS A 202 -4.45 7.52 -8.93
CA CYS A 202 -4.37 8.97 -8.75
C CYS A 202 -5.66 9.57 -8.15
N GLY A 203 -6.81 8.89 -8.30
CA GLY A 203 -8.09 9.34 -7.74
C GLY A 203 -8.25 9.00 -6.26
N GLY A 204 -7.51 8.02 -5.76
CA GLY A 204 -7.56 7.55 -4.37
C GLY A 204 -6.27 7.69 -3.57
N ALA A 205 -5.17 8.13 -4.19
CA ALA A 205 -3.83 8.23 -3.58
C ALA A 205 -3.36 6.93 -2.89
N TYR A 206 -3.54 5.79 -3.55
CA TYR A 206 -3.14 4.47 -3.03
C TYR A 206 -2.44 3.63 -4.11
N THR A 207 -1.52 2.77 -3.68
CA THR A 207 -0.91 1.74 -4.53
C THR A 207 -1.77 0.49 -4.46
N TYR A 208 -1.95 -0.20 -5.58
CA TYR A 208 -2.74 -1.43 -5.63
C TYR A 208 -2.04 -2.53 -6.40
N MET A 209 -2.40 -3.77 -6.11
CA MET A 209 -2.07 -4.96 -6.87
C MET A 209 -3.34 -5.79 -6.98
N ARG A 210 -3.73 -6.20 -8.19
CA ARG A 210 -5.03 -6.87 -8.46
C ARG A 210 -4.85 -8.21 -9.17
N PRO A 211 -4.15 -9.18 -8.54
CA PRO A 211 -3.80 -10.41 -9.21
C PRO A 211 -5.04 -11.30 -9.39
N THR A 212 -5.03 -12.05 -10.48
CA THR A 212 -5.98 -13.16 -10.69
C THR A 212 -5.26 -14.49 -10.61
N VAL A 213 -5.67 -15.32 -9.67
CA VAL A 213 -5.17 -16.70 -9.51
C VAL A 213 -6.05 -17.65 -10.29
N VAL A 214 -5.44 -18.55 -11.07
CA VAL A 214 -6.15 -19.58 -11.83
C VAL A 214 -5.71 -20.95 -11.33
N VAL A 215 -6.67 -21.76 -10.90
CA VAL A 215 -6.45 -23.15 -10.48
C VAL A 215 -7.11 -24.08 -11.51
N ASN A 216 -6.32 -24.86 -12.23
CA ASN A 216 -6.79 -25.80 -13.24
C ASN A 216 -6.50 -27.24 -12.82
N LYS A 217 -7.24 -28.20 -13.37
CA LYS A 217 -6.80 -29.59 -13.44
C LYS A 217 -5.63 -29.71 -14.42
N ALA A 218 -4.61 -30.50 -14.09
CA ALA A 218 -3.35 -30.59 -14.83
C ALA A 218 -3.43 -31.37 -16.15
#